data_AF-A0A1K2IT98-F1
#
_entry.id   AF-A0A1K2IT98-F1
#
_cell.length_a   1.000
_cell.length_b   1.000
_cell.length_c   1.000
_cell.angle_alpha   90.00
_cell.angle_beta   90.00
_cell.angle_gamma   90.00
#
_symmetry.space_group_name_H-M   'P 1'
#
loop_
_entity.id
_entity.type
_entity.pdbx_description
1 polymer ?
#
loop_
_entity_poly.entity_id
_entity_poly.type
_entity_poly.pdbx_seq_one_letter_code
_entity_poly.pdbx_strand_id
1 'polypeptide(L)'
;MKKLLLLLILVSNFALSQMPNISNVWLNDSKPYTGTIGSDKQEIKLKINTSEQNKKNDQQYLVSGYSLVDKNYTKFEGNLTITKYKDGKKKSTIYGEYELVEEKKGKHSGVFKGKFIYTFNWNKTTEKIEAQYIDFIGDWKSYDGTLDFKTRLKNQ
;
A
#
# COMPACT_ATOMS: atom_id res chain seq x y z
N MET A 1 30.55 -41.59 14.55
CA MET A 1 29.53 -40.65 15.09
C MET A 1 29.77 -39.22 14.58
N LYS A 2 29.75 -39.00 13.25
CA LYS A 2 30.12 -37.71 12.61
C LYS A 2 29.04 -37.15 11.68
N LYS A 3 27.80 -37.63 11.75
CA LYS A 3 26.75 -37.26 10.78
C LYS A 3 25.54 -36.51 11.36
N LEU A 4 25.50 -36.22 12.66
CA LEU A 4 24.37 -35.49 13.25
C LEU A 4 24.58 -33.97 13.40
N LEU A 5 25.80 -33.46 13.30
CA LEU A 5 26.06 -32.03 13.53
C LEU A 5 25.85 -31.15 12.27
N LEU A 6 25.80 -31.74 11.08
CA LEU A 6 25.65 -30.97 9.83
C LEU A 6 24.18 -30.62 9.50
N LEU A 7 23.19 -31.19 10.19
CA LEU A 7 21.78 -30.92 9.93
C LEU A 7 21.29 -29.63 10.62
N LEU A 8 22.08 -29.05 11.53
CA LEU A 8 21.73 -27.82 12.26
C LEU A 8 22.24 -26.52 11.61
N ILE A 9 23.02 -26.61 10.53
CA ILE A 9 23.59 -25.42 9.85
C ILE A 9 22.81 -25.05 8.57
N LEU A 10 21.85 -25.88 8.14
CA LEU A 10 21.05 -25.62 6.93
C LEU A 10 19.66 -25.00 7.20
N VAL A 11 19.27 -24.80 8.45
CA VAL A 11 17.98 -24.17 8.82
C VAL A 11 18.15 -22.70 9.23
N SER A 12 19.39 -22.21 9.43
CA SER A 12 19.66 -20.87 9.93
C SER A 12 19.74 -19.76 8.87
N ASN A 13 19.48 -20.06 7.58
CA ASN A 13 19.52 -19.04 6.52
C ASN A 13 18.18 -18.37 6.24
N PHE A 14 17.10 -18.73 6.94
CA PHE A 14 15.99 -17.79 7.12
C PHE A 14 16.35 -16.84 8.26
N ALA A 15 17.39 -16.03 8.04
CA ALA A 15 17.44 -14.74 8.69
C ALA A 15 16.18 -14.00 8.22
N LEU A 16 15.12 -14.06 9.02
CA LEU A 16 13.96 -13.19 8.95
C LEU A 16 14.48 -11.76 9.13
N SER A 17 15.07 -11.18 8.08
CA SER A 17 15.41 -9.77 8.08
C SER A 17 14.08 -9.03 8.17
N GLN A 18 13.84 -8.37 9.29
CA GLN A 18 12.64 -7.55 9.41
C GLN A 18 12.67 -6.47 8.33
N MET A 19 11.57 -6.29 7.63
CA MET A 19 11.47 -5.25 6.62
C MET A 19 11.55 -3.88 7.32
N PRO A 20 12.41 -2.95 6.86
CA PRO A 20 12.46 -1.61 7.42
C PRO A 20 11.07 -0.97 7.45
N ASN A 21 10.78 -0.22 8.52
CA ASN A 21 9.50 0.46 8.63
C ASN A 21 9.43 1.60 7.61
N ILE A 22 8.63 1.41 6.56
CA ILE A 22 8.36 2.39 5.52
C ILE A 22 6.99 3.06 5.67
N SER A 23 6.41 3.11 6.88
CA SER A 23 5.08 3.71 7.10
C SER A 23 4.95 5.14 6.56
N ASN A 24 6.01 5.94 6.67
CA ASN A 24 6.05 7.31 6.16
C ASN A 24 5.90 7.41 4.64
N VAL A 25 6.24 6.36 3.88
CA VAL A 25 6.05 6.33 2.42
C VAL A 25 4.56 6.43 2.09
N TRP A 26 3.71 5.72 2.84
CA TRP A 26 2.27 5.69 2.59
C TRP A 26 1.58 7.02 2.89
N LEU A 27 2.16 7.85 3.76
CA LEU A 27 1.66 9.20 4.07
C LEU A 27 1.84 10.19 2.92
N ASN A 28 2.67 9.87 1.92
CA ASN A 28 2.92 10.67 0.72
C ASN A 28 3.20 12.15 1.04
N ASP A 29 4.10 12.42 1.99
CA ASP A 29 4.44 13.77 2.45
C ASP A 29 3.20 14.62 2.82
N SER A 30 2.18 13.97 3.40
CA SER A 30 0.88 14.56 3.76
C SER A 30 0.03 15.05 2.58
N LYS A 31 0.39 14.70 1.34
CA LYS A 31 -0.36 15.02 0.13
C LYS A 31 -1.32 13.87 -0.22
N PRO A 32 -2.51 14.18 -0.76
CA PRO A 32 -3.40 13.14 -1.26
C PRO A 32 -2.78 12.43 -2.46
N TYR A 33 -3.07 11.13 -2.58
CA TYR A 33 -3.02 10.45 -3.87
C TYR A 33 -4.17 10.95 -4.73
N THR A 34 -3.92 11.14 -6.03
CA THR A 34 -4.89 11.67 -6.99
C THR A 34 -5.12 10.66 -8.11
N GLY A 35 -6.31 10.67 -8.69
CA GLY A 35 -6.67 9.61 -9.62
C GLY A 35 -8.07 9.72 -10.18
N THR A 36 -8.53 8.59 -10.71
CA THR A 36 -9.85 8.46 -11.33
C THR A 36 -10.63 7.29 -10.77
N ILE A 37 -11.94 7.46 -10.61
CA ILE A 37 -12.91 6.42 -10.27
C ILE A 37 -13.99 6.34 -11.36
N GLY A 38 -14.47 5.14 -11.66
CA GLY A 38 -15.57 4.92 -12.60
C GLY A 38 -15.16 4.97 -14.08
N SER A 39 -16.10 4.69 -14.97
CA SER A 39 -15.87 4.68 -16.43
C SER A 39 -15.79 6.08 -17.04
N ASP A 40 -16.45 7.05 -16.41
CA ASP A 40 -16.41 8.48 -16.73
C ASP A 40 -15.12 9.16 -16.27
N LYS A 41 -14.25 8.42 -15.56
CA LYS A 41 -12.96 8.89 -15.02
C LYS A 41 -13.13 10.10 -14.10
N GLN A 42 -14.17 10.10 -13.28
CA GLN A 42 -14.37 11.11 -12.25
C GLN A 42 -13.14 11.24 -11.36
N GLU A 43 -12.74 12.46 -11.01
CA GLU A 43 -11.58 12.70 -10.15
C GLU A 43 -11.84 12.15 -8.74
N ILE A 44 -10.84 11.46 -8.20
CA ILE A 44 -10.81 11.00 -6.82
C ILE A 44 -9.50 11.44 -6.16
N LYS A 45 -9.61 11.85 -4.89
CA LYS A 45 -8.46 12.09 -4.00
C LYS A 45 -8.54 11.13 -2.84
N LEU A 46 -7.42 10.54 -2.46
CA LEU A 46 -7.29 9.65 -1.32
C LEU A 46 -6.12 10.11 -0.47
N LYS A 47 -6.37 10.60 0.74
CA LYS A 47 -5.29 11.00 1.66
C LYS A 47 -5.18 10.01 2.80
N ILE A 48 -3.98 9.46 2.97
CA ILE A 48 -3.61 8.66 4.14
C ILE A 48 -3.06 9.61 5.20
N ASN A 49 -3.68 9.64 6.38
CA ASN A 49 -3.30 10.48 7.50
C ASN A 49 -2.47 9.73 8.54
N THR A 50 -2.72 8.42 8.70
CA THR A 50 -1.96 7.57 9.62
C THR A 50 -1.48 6.32 8.88
N SER A 51 -0.31 5.84 9.27
CA SER A 51 0.23 4.57 8.79
C SER A 51 1.11 3.95 9.87
N GLU A 52 0.75 2.74 10.29
CA GLU A 52 1.46 2.01 11.35
C GLU A 52 1.80 0.61 10.86
N GLN A 53 3.09 0.26 10.90
CA GLN A 53 3.54 -1.10 10.60
C GLN A 53 3.05 -2.06 11.69
N ASN A 54 2.49 -3.19 11.29
CA ASN A 54 2.02 -4.21 12.22
C ASN A 54 3.23 -4.87 12.92
N LYS A 55 3.26 -4.83 14.25
CA LYS A 55 4.35 -5.37 15.08
C LYS A 55 4.53 -6.89 14.94
N LYS A 56 3.49 -7.62 14.54
CA LYS A 56 3.51 -9.08 14.34
C LYS A 56 3.74 -9.47 12.88
N ASN A 57 3.54 -8.54 11.95
CA ASN A 57 3.71 -8.75 10.51
C ASN A 57 4.25 -7.47 9.87
N ASP A 58 5.56 -7.40 9.72
CA ASP A 58 6.29 -6.24 9.19
C ASP A 58 5.96 -5.92 7.71
N GLN A 59 5.26 -6.81 7.00
CA GLN A 59 4.77 -6.59 5.64
C GLN A 59 3.38 -5.93 5.60
N GLN A 60 2.71 -5.78 6.74
CA GLN A 60 1.39 -5.19 6.83
C GLN A 60 1.42 -3.81 7.50
N TYR A 61 0.64 -2.88 6.97
CA TYR A 61 0.46 -1.54 7.51
C TYR A 61 -1.02 -1.26 7.73
N LEU A 62 -1.38 -0.86 8.94
CA LEU A 62 -2.69 -0.30 9.22
C LEU A 62 -2.67 1.17 8.82
N VAL A 63 -3.66 1.60 8.04
CA VAL A 63 -3.75 2.97 7.53
C VAL A 63 -5.14 3.53 7.77
N SER A 64 -5.21 4.84 8.01
CA SER A 64 -6.48 5.56 8.06
C SER A 64 -6.37 6.93 7.40
N GLY A 65 -7.51 7.44 6.92
CA GLY A 65 -7.52 8.60 6.06
C GLY A 65 -8.89 9.00 5.57
N TYR A 66 -8.94 9.66 4.43
CA TYR A 66 -10.19 10.02 3.76
C TYR A 66 -10.09 9.95 2.24
N SER A 67 -11.21 9.60 1.62
CA SER A 67 -11.47 9.74 0.20
C SER A 67 -12.29 11.01 -0.06
N LEU A 68 -12.14 11.57 -1.26
CA LEU A 68 -12.97 12.65 -1.78
C LEU A 68 -13.27 12.37 -3.24
N VAL A 69 -14.57 12.23 -3.55
CA VAL A 69 -15.09 12.10 -4.91
C VAL A 69 -16.15 13.18 -5.09
N ASP A 70 -15.92 14.12 -6.02
CA ASP A 70 -16.69 15.37 -6.12
C ASP A 70 -16.77 16.10 -4.76
N LYS A 71 -17.93 16.06 -4.08
CA LYS A 71 -18.15 16.69 -2.77
C LYS A 71 -18.31 15.69 -1.63
N ASN A 72 -18.24 14.39 -1.93
CA ASN A 72 -18.42 13.33 -0.95
C ASN A 72 -17.10 13.04 -0.26
N TYR A 73 -17.00 13.51 0.99
CA TYR A 73 -15.88 13.25 1.87
C TYR A 73 -16.20 12.06 2.78
N THR A 74 -15.39 11.01 2.71
CA THR A 74 -15.61 9.80 3.52
C THR A 74 -14.30 9.36 4.17
N LYS A 75 -14.34 9.11 5.47
CA LYS A 75 -13.17 8.55 6.19
C LYS A 75 -13.04 7.07 5.85
N PHE A 76 -11.82 6.55 5.86
CA PHE A 76 -11.56 5.12 5.71
C PHE A 76 -10.52 4.64 6.71
N GLU A 77 -10.56 3.34 6.97
CA GLU A 77 -9.53 2.58 7.66
C GLU A 77 -9.23 1.30 6.87
N GLY A 78 -8.02 0.78 6.95
CA GLY A 78 -7.70 -0.41 6.20
C GLY A 78 -6.26 -0.87 6.34
N ASN A 79 -5.87 -1.76 5.42
CA ASN A 79 -4.57 -2.39 5.43
C ASN A 79 -3.89 -2.29 4.06
N LEU A 80 -2.58 -2.06 4.09
CA LEU A 80 -1.67 -2.31 2.97
C LEU A 80 -0.84 -3.55 3.32
N THR A 81 -0.79 -4.53 2.44
CA THR A 81 -0.02 -5.77 2.62
C THR A 81 0.97 -5.92 1.49
N ILE A 82 2.26 -5.85 1.80
CA ILE A 82 3.33 -6.13 0.86
C ILE A 82 3.35 -7.62 0.55
N THR A 83 3.38 -7.96 -0.73
CA THR A 83 3.39 -9.36 -1.19
C THR A 83 4.70 -9.74 -1.87
N LYS A 84 5.44 -8.75 -2.39
CA LYS A 84 6.70 -9.00 -3.09
C LYS A 84 7.61 -7.79 -3.09
N TYR A 85 8.88 -8.03 -2.77
CA TYR A 85 9.96 -7.09 -3.04
C TYR A 85 10.79 -7.57 -4.22
N LYS A 86 11.11 -6.65 -5.13
CA LYS A 86 12.03 -6.85 -6.24
C LYS A 86 13.15 -5.83 -6.10
N ASP A 87 14.28 -6.29 -5.58
CA ASP A 87 15.49 -5.49 -5.56
C ASP A 87 16.05 -5.32 -6.98
N GLY A 88 16.51 -4.12 -7.30
CA GLY A 88 17.15 -3.82 -8.57
C GLY A 88 18.32 -2.88 -8.36
N LYS A 89 19.40 -3.07 -9.14
CA LYS A 89 20.67 -2.33 -8.97
C LYS A 89 20.53 -0.80 -8.96
N LYS A 90 19.49 -0.26 -9.61
CA LYS A 90 19.19 1.20 -9.68
C LYS A 90 17.75 1.54 -9.28
N LYS A 91 16.82 0.61 -9.45
CA LYS A 91 15.37 0.81 -9.31
C LYS A 91 14.78 -0.43 -8.65
N SER A 92 14.25 -0.26 -7.45
CA SER A 92 13.62 -1.32 -6.68
C SER A 92 12.11 -1.16 -6.71
N THR A 93 11.37 -2.26 -6.58
CA THR A 93 9.90 -2.25 -6.67
C THR A 93 9.30 -3.11 -5.57
N ILE A 94 8.35 -2.54 -4.84
CA ILE A 94 7.49 -3.23 -3.88
C ILE A 94 6.12 -3.41 -4.55
N TYR A 95 5.58 -4.62 -4.46
CA TYR A 95 4.22 -4.94 -4.84
C TYR A 95 3.44 -5.33 -3.60
N GLY A 96 2.16 -5.02 -3.60
CA GLY A 96 1.26 -5.45 -2.55
C GLY A 96 -0.20 -5.28 -2.90
N GLU A 97 -1.02 -5.56 -1.92
CA GLU A 97 -2.47 -5.48 -1.99
C GLU A 97 -2.97 -4.53 -0.92
N TYR A 98 -4.13 -3.92 -1.18
CA TYR A 98 -4.77 -3.02 -0.24
C TYR A 98 -6.25 -3.31 -0.11
N GLU A 99 -6.77 -3.04 1.08
CA GLU A 99 -8.20 -3.00 1.36
C GLU A 99 -8.46 -1.83 2.30
N LEU A 100 -9.27 -0.87 1.86
CA LEU A 100 -9.63 0.33 2.60
C LEU A 100 -11.16 0.40 2.71
N VAL A 101 -11.66 0.39 3.93
CA VAL A 101 -13.06 0.33 4.29
C VAL A 101 -13.52 1.72 4.71
N GLU A 102 -14.46 2.30 3.97
CA GLU A 102 -14.99 3.62 4.28
C GLU A 102 -16.01 3.59 5.43
N GLU A 103 -16.14 4.65 6.21
CA GLU A 103 -17.24 4.79 7.17
C GLU A 103 -18.59 4.67 6.45
N LYS A 104 -19.48 3.83 6.99
CA LYS A 104 -20.80 3.61 6.41
C LYS A 104 -21.66 4.86 6.55
N LYS A 105 -21.79 5.64 5.46
CA LYS A 105 -22.55 6.90 5.38
C LYS A 105 -23.58 6.89 4.24
N GLY A 106 -24.30 5.77 4.10
CA GLY A 106 -25.33 5.60 3.08
C GLY A 106 -24.79 5.02 1.77
N LYS A 107 -25.46 5.32 0.65
CA LYS A 107 -25.25 4.67 -0.66
C LYS A 107 -23.91 4.98 -1.33
N HIS A 108 -23.21 6.03 -0.87
CA HIS A 108 -21.92 6.48 -1.41
C HIS A 108 -20.76 6.16 -0.46
N SER A 109 -20.85 5.02 0.24
CA SER A 109 -19.78 4.48 1.06
C SER A 109 -19.54 3.02 0.69
N GLY A 110 -18.27 2.63 0.70
CA GLY A 110 -17.87 1.34 0.19
C GLY A 110 -16.47 0.90 0.61
N VAL A 111 -15.94 -0.05 -0.15
CA VAL A 111 -14.62 -0.63 0.09
C VAL A 111 -13.76 -0.45 -1.16
N PHE A 112 -12.60 0.15 -0.99
CA PHE A 112 -11.54 0.10 -1.99
C PHE A 112 -10.74 -1.17 -1.82
N LYS A 113 -10.50 -1.90 -2.91
CA LYS A 113 -9.66 -3.10 -2.90
C LYS A 113 -8.84 -3.20 -4.17
N GLY A 114 -7.57 -3.57 -4.05
CA GLY A 114 -6.73 -3.68 -5.23
C GLY A 114 -5.27 -3.98 -4.92
N LYS A 115 -4.42 -3.61 -5.87
CA LYS A 115 -2.97 -3.80 -5.82
C LYS A 115 -2.27 -2.46 -5.82
N PHE A 116 -1.13 -2.39 -5.15
CA PHE A 116 -0.24 -1.24 -5.26
C PHE A 116 1.12 -1.65 -5.84
N ILE A 117 1.73 -0.69 -6.53
CA ILE A 117 3.10 -0.77 -7.03
C ILE A 117 3.81 0.45 -6.49
N TYR A 118 4.81 0.24 -5.65
CA TYR A 118 5.71 1.29 -5.19
C TYR A 118 7.09 1.07 -5.80
N THR A 119 7.58 2.07 -6.50
CA THR A 119 8.87 2.05 -7.15
C THR A 119 9.72 3.22 -6.69
N PHE A 120 10.99 2.95 -6.43
CA PHE A 120 11.94 3.96 -6.01
C PHE A 120 13.35 3.64 -6.48
N ASN A 121 14.18 4.68 -6.53
CA ASN A 121 15.61 4.56 -6.76
C ASN A 121 16.34 4.68 -5.43
N TRP A 122 17.28 3.77 -5.18
CA TRP A 122 18.18 3.87 -4.03
C TRP A 122 19.48 4.56 -4.46
N ASN A 123 19.71 5.78 -3.98
CA ASN A 123 20.97 6.47 -4.21
C ASN A 123 22.00 5.98 -3.19
N LYS A 124 22.96 5.16 -3.66
CA LYS A 124 24.02 4.59 -2.82
C LYS A 124 24.99 5.63 -2.25
N THR A 125 25.11 6.78 -2.88
CA THR A 125 26.02 7.85 -2.46
C THR A 125 25.43 8.67 -1.34
N THR A 126 24.14 9.00 -1.45
CA THR A 126 23.43 9.81 -0.44
C THR A 126 22.69 8.97 0.60
N GLU A 127 22.60 7.66 0.38
CA GLU A 127 21.81 6.70 1.17
C GLU A 127 20.34 7.12 1.31
N LYS A 128 19.79 7.72 0.24
CA LYS A 128 18.43 8.24 0.21
C LYS A 128 17.61 7.60 -0.90
N ILE A 129 16.30 7.54 -0.63
CA ILE A 129 15.27 7.18 -1.59
C ILE A 129 15.00 8.38 -2.51
N GLU A 130 15.03 8.15 -3.81
CA GLU A 130 14.76 9.14 -4.85
C GLU A 130 13.73 8.62 -5.85
N ALA A 131 13.11 9.53 -6.62
CA ALA A 131 12.19 9.21 -7.71
C ALA A 131 11.06 8.23 -7.30
N GLN A 132 10.39 8.54 -6.20
CA GLN A 132 9.31 7.72 -5.65
C GLN A 132 8.05 7.78 -6.53
N TYR A 133 7.55 6.62 -6.94
CA TYR A 133 6.30 6.47 -7.68
C TYR A 133 5.44 5.40 -7.03
N ILE A 134 4.20 5.73 -6.69
CA ILE A 134 3.21 4.83 -6.11
C ILE A 134 1.98 4.84 -7.01
N ASP A 135 1.49 3.65 -7.36
CA ASP A 135 0.28 3.45 -8.17
C ASP A 135 -0.62 2.45 -7.42
N PHE A 136 -1.81 2.89 -7.02
CA PHE A 136 -2.88 2.01 -6.51
C PHE A 136 -3.84 1.75 -7.66
N ILE A 137 -4.03 0.47 -7.99
CA ILE A 137 -4.89 0.01 -9.07
C ILE A 137 -5.89 -0.98 -8.48
N GLY A 138 -7.17 -0.68 -8.57
CA GLY A 138 -8.18 -1.52 -7.94
C GLY A 138 -9.60 -1.15 -8.31
N ASP A 139 -10.48 -1.46 -7.36
CA ASP A 139 -11.92 -1.32 -7.45
C ASP A 139 -12.44 -0.62 -6.20
N TRP A 140 -13.53 0.12 -6.34
CA TRP A 140 -14.37 0.57 -5.24
C TRP A 140 -15.74 -0.07 -5.38
N LYS A 141 -16.26 -0.64 -4.30
CA LYS A 141 -17.59 -1.28 -4.28
C LYS A 141 -18.45 -0.72 -3.17
N SER A 142 -19.68 -0.32 -3.46
CA SER A 142 -20.61 0.15 -2.44
C SER A 142 -21.02 -0.99 -1.49
N TYR A 143 -21.36 -0.63 -0.25
CA TYR A 143 -21.81 -1.61 0.75
C TYR A 143 -23.11 -2.33 0.39
N ASP A 144 -23.98 -1.69 -0.40
CA ASP A 144 -25.22 -2.29 -0.88
C ASP A 144 -25.01 -3.17 -2.14
N GLY A 145 -23.78 -3.23 -2.66
CA GLY A 145 -23.41 -4.03 -3.82
C GLY A 145 -23.93 -3.50 -5.15
N THR A 146 -24.55 -2.32 -5.18
CA THR A 146 -25.15 -1.76 -6.40
C THR A 146 -24.16 -1.03 -7.30
N LEU A 147 -23.03 -0.58 -6.76
CA LEU A 147 -22.00 0.16 -7.48
C LEU A 147 -20.66 -0.57 -7.41
N ASP A 148 -19.98 -0.66 -8.55
CA ASP A 148 -18.65 -1.26 -8.70
C ASP A 148 -17.85 -0.44 -9.73
N PHE A 149 -16.80 0.23 -9.26
CA PHE A 149 -16.04 1.19 -10.05
C PHE A 149 -14.55 0.86 -10.05
N LYS A 150 -13.94 0.87 -11.25
CA LYS A 150 -12.48 0.83 -11.38
C LYS A 150 -11.87 2.09 -10.76
N THR A 151 -10.75 1.94 -10.07
CA THR A 151 -9.99 3.03 -9.47
C THR A 151 -8.52 2.95 -9.86
N ARG A 152 -7.91 4.12 -10.07
CA ARG A 152 -6.46 4.25 -10.20
C ARG A 152 -5.98 5.54 -9.56
N LEU A 153 -5.12 5.44 -8.55
CA LEU A 153 -4.59 6.57 -7.77
C LEU A 153 -3.06 6.57 -7.80
N LYS A 154 -2.46 7.75 -7.83
CA LYS A 154 -1.00 7.95 -7.88
C LYS A 154 -0.55 9.05 -6.94
N ASN A 155 0.74 9.07 -6.62
CA ASN A 155 1.35 10.07 -5.72
C ASN A 155 1.82 11.36 -6.42
N GLN A 156 1.49 11.55 -7.70
CA GLN A 156 1.94 12.69 -8.54
C GLN A 156 0.80 13.64 -8.88
#